data_AF-A0A355M795-F1
#
_entry.id   AF-A0A355M795-F1
#
_cell.length_a   1.000
_cell.length_b   1.000
_cell.length_c   1.000
_cell.angle_alpha   90.00
_cell.angle_beta   90.00
_cell.angle_gamma   90.00
#
_symmetry.space_group_name_H-M   'P 1'
#
loop_
_entity.id
_entity.type
_entity.pdbx_description
1 polymer ?
#
loop_
_entity_poly.entity_id
_entity_poly.type
_entity_poly.pdbx_seq_one_letter_code
_entity_poly.pdbx_strand_id
1 'polypeptide(L)' 'MNIIDFEVIENKIIEIRNEKVLLDNDVASLYGVETKRASYSPKQSKANQNKNR' A
#
# COMPACT_ATOMS: atom_id res chain seq x y z
N MET A 1 17.17 -12.57 9.65
CA MET A 1 17.41 -11.41 8.76
C MET A 1 16.72 -11.75 7.45
N ASN A 2 15.69 -11.00 7.05
CA ASN A 2 14.99 -11.26 5.79
C ASN A 2 15.81 -10.60 4.68
N ILE A 3 16.35 -11.39 3.77
CA ILE A 3 17.15 -10.89 2.65
C ILE A 3 16.18 -10.71 1.48
N ILE A 4 16.13 -9.51 0.92
CA ILE A 4 15.30 -9.21 -0.25
C ILE A 4 16.19 -9.31 -1.48
N ASP A 5 15.69 -10.02 -2.48
CA ASP A 5 16.39 -10.16 -3.75
C ASP A 5 16.46 -8.82 -4.49
N PHE A 6 17.62 -8.55 -5.08
CA PHE A 6 17.88 -7.31 -5.80
C PHE A 6 16.91 -7.08 -6.97
N GLU A 7 16.50 -8.16 -7.65
CA GLU A 7 15.54 -8.14 -8.74
C GLU A 7 14.18 -7.58 -8.31
N VAL A 8 13.77 -7.78 -7.06
CA VAL A 8 12.52 -7.23 -6.51
C VAL A 8 12.62 -5.71 -6.35
N ILE A 9 13.80 -5.21 -6.00
CA ILE A 9 14.06 -3.78 -5.84
C ILE A 9 14.14 -3.11 -7.21
N GLU A 10 14.84 -3.71 -8.16
CA GLU A 10 14.97 -3.16 -9.52
C GLU A 10 13.62 -2.99 -10.21
N ASN A 11 12.72 -3.95 -10.08
CA ASN A 11 11.37 -3.89 -10.64
C ASN A 11 10.50 -2.75 -10.07
N LYS A 12 10.89 -2.17 -8.92
CA LYS A 12 10.17 -1.06 -8.27
C LYS A 12 10.79 0.31 -8.55
N ILE A 13 11.98 0.35 -9.17
CA ILE A 13 12.64 1.60 -9.55
C ILE A 13 12.02 2.12 -10.85
N ILE A 14 11.59 3.37 -10.84
CA ILE A 14 11.09 4.08 -12.02
C ILE A 14 12.04 5.21 -12.41
N GLU A 15 12.00 5.62 -13.67
CA GLU A 15 12.80 6.75 -14.16
C GLU A 15 11.91 7.97 -14.38
N ILE A 16 12.22 9.08 -13.69
CA ILE A 16 11.53 10.36 -13.83
C ILE A 16 12.59 11.44 -14.05
N ARG A 17 12.51 12.18 -15.16
CA ARG A 17 13.44 13.28 -15.48
C ARG A 17 14.91 12.84 -15.42
N ASN A 18 15.20 11.63 -15.91
CA ASN A 18 16.53 11.00 -15.88
C ASN A 18 17.05 10.66 -14.48
N GLU A 19 16.18 10.65 -13.47
CA GLU A 19 16.51 10.20 -12.13
C GLU A 19 15.82 8.87 -11.83
N LYS A 20 16.56 7.94 -11.22
CA LYS A 20 16.02 6.68 -10.69
C LYS A 20 15.34 6.97 -9.36
N VAL A 21 14.03 6.76 -9.31
CA VAL A 21 13.18 7.04 -8.16
C VAL A 21 12.56 5.75 -7.67
N LEU A 22 12.49 5.58 -6.34
CA LEU A 22 11.74 4.51 -5.69
C LEU A 22 10.60 5.15 -4.90
N LEU A 23 9.38 4.72 -5.13
CA LEU A 23 8.21 5.30 -4.47
C LEU A 23 8.13 4.89 -3.00
N ASP A 24 7.65 5.80 -2.17
CA ASP A 24 7.52 5.64 -0.72
C ASP A 24 6.66 4.40 -0.35
N ASN A 25 5.65 4.10 -1.17
CA ASN A 25 4.79 2.91 -1.00
C ASN A 25 5.58 1.60 -1.20
N ASP A 26 6.51 1.60 -2.15
CA ASP A 26 7.38 0.45 -2.45
C ASP A 26 8.43 0.26 -1.36
N VAL A 27 9.01 1.37 -0.87
CA VAL A 27 9.91 1.39 0.29
C VAL A 27 9.25 0.76 1.51
N ALA A 28 8.01 1.13 1.84
CA ALA A 28 7.33 0.58 3.01
C ALA A 28 7.15 -0.94 2.94
N SER A 29 6.86 -1.47 1.74
CA SER A 29 6.77 -2.92 1.50
C SER A 29 8.12 -3.61 1.63
N LEU A 30 9.22 -2.98 1.19
CA LEU A 30 10.57 -3.53 1.30
C LEU A 30 11.06 -3.56 2.75
N TYR A 31 10.73 -2.56 3.55
CA TYR A 31 11.13 -2.53 4.97
C TYR A 31 10.17 -3.26 5.91
N GLY A 32 9.13 -3.94 5.37
CA GLY A 32 8.14 -4.65 6.19
C GLY A 32 7.34 -3.71 7.10
N VAL A 33 7.31 -2.42 6.79
CA VAL A 33 6.54 -1.43 7.54
C VAL A 33 5.13 -1.47 6.99
N GLU A 34 4.24 -2.20 7.67
CA GLU A 34 2.80 -2.14 7.41
C GLU A 34 2.37 -0.68 7.46
N THR A 35 2.21 -0.04 6.29
CA THR A 35 1.55 1.27 6.26
C THR A 35 0.17 1.04 6.85
N LYS A 36 -0.11 1.68 7.98
CA LYS A 36 -1.42 1.65 8.67
C LYS A 36 -2.51 2.29 7.79
N ARG A 37 -2.78 1.76 6.59
CA ARG A 37 -3.97 2.07 5.78
C ARG A 37 -5.15 1.17 6.16
N ALA A 38 -5.11 0.53 7.32
CA ALA A 38 -6.23 -0.18 7.94
C ALA A 38 -7.26 0.76 8.61
N SER A 39 -7.39 2.02 8.17
CA SER A 39 -8.39 2.94 8.69
C SER A 39 -9.27 3.59 7.62
N TYR A 40 -9.31 3.06 6.40
CA TYR A 40 -10.33 3.43 5.43
C TYR A 40 -11.33 2.29 5.23
N SER A 41 -11.89 1.79 6.34
CA SER A 41 -13.23 1.23 6.28
C SER A 41 -14.18 2.43 6.27
N PRO A 42 -14.91 2.73 5.17
CA PRO A 42 -16.09 3.55 5.31
C PRO A 42 -17.03 2.71 6.17
N LYS A 43 -17.14 3.05 7.46
CA LYS A 43 -18.25 2.59 8.29
C LYS A 43 -19.50 3.20 7.66
N GLN A 44 -20.06 2.51 6.67
CA GLN A 44 -21.37 2.81 6.16
C GLN A 44 -22.34 2.52 7.31
N SER A 45 -22.73 3.61 7.96
CA SER A 45 -23.81 3.65 8.93
C SER A 45 -24.99 2.87 8.35
N LYS A 46 -25.33 1.73 8.97
CA LYS A 46 -26.60 1.04 8.72
C LYS A 46 -27.73 1.90 9.29
N ALA A 47 -28.05 2.98 8.60
CA ALA A 47 -29.28 3.72 8.78
C ALA A 47 -30.30 3.18 7.77
N ASN A 48 -31.37 2.59 8.31
CA ASN A 48 -32.67 2.37 7.67
C ASN A 48 -32.75 1.40 6.47
N GLN A 49 -33.06 0.14 6.78
CA GLN A 49 -34.03 -0.63 5.99
C GLN A 49 -35.04 -1.28 6.94
N ASN A 50 -35.99 -0.47 7.40
CA ASN A 50 -37.32 -0.96 7.73
C ASN A 50 -37.99 -1.35 6.40
N LYS A 51 -38.08 -2.64 6.10
CA LYS A 51 -39.02 -3.20 5.13
C LYS A 51 -39.31 -4.66 5.50
N ASN A 52 -40.54 -4.85 5.96
CA ASN A 52 -41.33 -6.09 5.97
C ASN A 52 -40.89 -7.22 6.92
N ARG A 53 -41.54 -7.31 8.09
CA ARG A 53 -42.55 -8.34 8.40
C ARG A 53 -43.56 -7.80 9.38
#